data_AF-A0A0H3CDN0-F1
#
_entry.id   AF-A0A0H3CDN0-F1
#
_cell.length_a   1.000
_cell.length_b   1.000
_cell.length_c   1.000
_cell.angle_alpha   90.00
_cell.angle_beta   90.00
_cell.angle_gamma   90.00
#
_symmetry.space_group_name_H-M   'P 1'
#
loop_
_entity.id
_entity.type
_entity.pdbx_description
1 polymer ?
#
loop_
_entity_poly.entity_id
_entity_poly.type
_entity_poly.pdbx_seq_one_letter_code
_entity_poly.pdbx_strand_id
1 'polypeptide(L)'
;MQANSPIKNDRSIIEVMSYGCHYCAANEENLAEFSRTLPPDSTFTSIHIADEDNGLAAYAPLFATLEAMGIEKQIRDSAYNAIITRNVDLTDEKKLNGWLVKNNIDVVKFNTFRLSKAVKERLSEMAAITAYYDINATPMFIINKRYVVAQDREFPAFAQRIRELLEEDK
;
A
#
# COMPACT_ATOMS: atom_id res chain seq x y z
N MET A 1 -21.76 8.49 -15.14
CA MET A 1 -20.75 7.60 -15.74
C MET A 1 -19.40 8.16 -15.31
N GLN A 2 -18.78 7.60 -14.27
CA GLN A 2 -17.48 8.10 -13.80
C GLN A 2 -16.43 7.78 -14.87
N ALA A 3 -15.82 8.82 -15.41
CA ALA A 3 -14.82 8.71 -16.45
C ALA A 3 -13.58 7.98 -15.91
N ASN A 4 -13.44 6.72 -16.33
CA ASN A 4 -12.30 5.82 -16.25
C ASN A 4 -11.40 5.96 -15.01
N SER A 5 -11.85 5.38 -13.90
CA SER A 5 -11.00 5.04 -12.76
C SER A 5 -9.68 4.40 -13.22
N PRO A 6 -8.52 4.78 -12.64
CA PRO A 6 -7.22 4.17 -12.95
C PRO A 6 -7.10 2.73 -12.45
N ILE A 7 -8.02 2.27 -11.59
CA ILE A 7 -8.05 0.89 -11.10
C ILE A 7 -8.58 -0.03 -12.21
N LYS A 8 -7.88 -1.14 -12.46
CA LYS A 8 -8.21 -2.08 -13.54
C LYS A 8 -9.26 -3.13 -13.15
N ASN A 9 -9.20 -3.67 -11.94
CA ASN A 9 -10.07 -4.77 -11.49
C ASN A 9 -11.40 -4.25 -10.95
N ASP A 10 -12.53 -4.71 -11.49
CA ASP A 10 -13.86 -4.25 -11.07
C ASP A 10 -14.23 -4.72 -9.66
N ARG A 11 -13.95 -5.98 -9.33
CA ARG A 11 -14.19 -6.55 -8.00
C ARG A 11 -12.94 -6.50 -7.14
N SER A 12 -12.55 -5.30 -6.73
CA SER A 12 -11.29 -5.06 -6.01
C SER A 12 -11.48 -4.38 -4.67
N ILE A 13 -10.63 -4.76 -3.71
CA ILE A 13 -10.36 -4.01 -2.49
C ILE A 13 -8.90 -3.55 -2.58
N ILE A 14 -8.68 -2.24 -2.56
CA ILE A 14 -7.36 -1.65 -2.52
C ILE A 14 -7.16 -0.94 -1.19
N GLU A 15 -6.18 -1.37 -0.43
CA GLU A 15 -5.67 -0.60 0.71
C GLU A 15 -4.67 0.46 0.20
N VAL A 16 -4.89 1.72 0.52
CA VAL A 16 -3.90 2.79 0.38
C VAL A 16 -3.23 2.99 1.73
N MET A 17 -1.96 2.63 1.81
CA MET A 17 -1.17 2.63 3.05
C MET A 17 0.06 3.53 2.93
N SER A 18 0.75 3.75 4.06
CA SER A 18 2.07 4.36 4.10
C SER A 18 2.93 3.64 5.11
N TYR A 19 4.23 3.48 4.85
CA TYR A 19 5.14 2.94 5.87
C TYR A 19 5.29 3.83 7.12
N GLY A 20 4.90 5.12 7.02
CA GLY A 20 4.86 6.04 8.16
C GLY A 20 3.56 6.00 8.97
N CYS A 21 2.60 5.19 8.58
CA CYS A 21 1.26 5.16 9.17
C CYS A 21 1.14 4.07 10.26
N HIS A 22 0.99 4.51 11.51
CA HIS A 22 0.84 3.62 12.67
C HIS A 22 -0.38 2.68 12.55
N TYR A 23 -1.52 3.21 12.11
CA TYR A 23 -2.75 2.43 11.95
C TYR A 23 -2.67 1.38 10.83
N CYS A 24 -1.84 1.63 9.82
CA CYS A 24 -1.59 0.68 8.74
C CYS A 24 -0.83 -0.53 9.29
N ALA A 25 0.28 -0.27 10.01
CA ALA A 25 1.07 -1.32 10.66
C ALA A 25 0.25 -2.14 11.68
N ALA A 26 -0.64 -1.49 12.44
CA ALA A 26 -1.49 -2.17 13.42
C ALA A 26 -2.55 -3.10 12.79
N ASN A 27 -2.89 -2.90 11.52
CA ASN A 27 -3.93 -3.66 10.82
C ASN A 27 -3.39 -4.76 9.90
N GLU A 28 -2.08 -4.90 9.71
CA GLU A 28 -1.50 -5.86 8.76
C GLU A 28 -1.97 -7.30 9.00
N GLU A 29 -1.92 -7.80 10.23
CA GLU A 29 -2.35 -9.17 10.55
C GLU A 29 -3.84 -9.37 10.29
N ASN A 30 -4.65 -8.43 10.76
CA ASN A 30 -6.10 -8.37 10.53
C ASN A 30 -6.45 -8.40 9.03
N LEU A 31 -5.77 -7.59 8.22
CA LEU A 31 -5.97 -7.52 6.77
C LEU A 31 -5.46 -8.79 6.05
N ALA A 32 -4.36 -9.37 6.51
CA ALA A 32 -3.85 -10.62 5.98
C ALA A 32 -4.86 -11.76 6.20
N GLU A 33 -5.44 -11.87 7.40
CA GLU A 33 -6.50 -12.83 7.67
C GLU A 33 -7.76 -12.56 6.85
N PHE A 34 -8.21 -11.31 6.83
CA PHE A 34 -9.37 -10.89 6.05
C PHE A 34 -9.21 -11.24 4.56
N SER A 35 -8.06 -10.95 3.97
CA SER A 35 -7.79 -11.21 2.55
C SER A 35 -7.94 -12.69 2.16
N ARG A 36 -7.63 -13.62 3.08
CA ARG A 36 -7.78 -15.08 2.87
C ARG A 36 -9.23 -15.54 2.85
N THR A 37 -10.13 -14.74 3.42
CA THR A 37 -11.57 -15.04 3.49
C THR A 37 -12.36 -14.44 2.33
N LEU A 38 -11.69 -13.74 1.41
CA LEU A 38 -12.36 -13.10 0.29
C LEU A 38 -12.78 -14.11 -0.79
N PRO A 39 -13.89 -13.83 -1.51
CA PRO A 39 -14.33 -14.64 -2.64
C PRO A 39 -13.23 -14.80 -3.71
N PRO A 40 -13.12 -15.98 -4.38
CA PRO A 40 -12.07 -16.23 -5.38
C PRO A 40 -12.07 -15.28 -6.58
N ASP A 41 -13.20 -14.63 -6.87
CA ASP A 41 -13.38 -13.68 -7.96
C ASP A 41 -13.08 -12.23 -7.55
N SER A 42 -12.57 -12.02 -6.33
CA SER A 42 -12.20 -10.70 -5.81
C SER A 42 -10.70 -10.58 -5.57
N THR A 43 -10.17 -9.36 -5.67
CA THR A 43 -8.74 -9.09 -5.44
C THR A 43 -8.54 -8.16 -4.25
N PHE A 44 -7.60 -8.49 -3.38
CA PHE A 44 -7.09 -7.58 -2.35
C PHE A 44 -5.64 -7.20 -2.64
N THR A 45 -5.36 -5.90 -2.74
CA THR A 45 -4.02 -5.37 -2.98
C THR A 45 -3.75 -4.17 -2.10
N SER A 46 -2.51 -3.99 -1.66
CA SER A 46 -2.08 -2.74 -1.03
C SER A 46 -1.33 -1.89 -2.07
N ILE A 47 -1.51 -0.58 -2.00
CA ILE A 47 -0.71 0.43 -2.68
C ILE A 47 -0.21 1.44 -1.66
N HIS A 48 0.87 2.14 -1.99
CA HIS A 48 1.33 3.24 -1.16
C HIS A 48 0.68 4.55 -1.59
N ILE A 49 0.35 5.42 -0.64
CA ILE A 49 -0.01 6.81 -0.94
C ILE A 49 1.16 7.48 -1.67
N ALA A 50 0.90 8.15 -2.79
CA ALA A 50 1.96 8.66 -3.67
C ALA A 50 1.67 10.10 -4.15
N ASP A 51 1.09 10.91 -3.27
CA ASP A 51 0.88 12.34 -3.48
C ASP A 51 2.11 13.14 -3.03
N GLU A 52 2.69 13.95 -3.92
CA GLU A 52 3.97 14.64 -3.69
C GLU A 52 3.91 15.65 -2.53
N ASP A 53 2.73 16.22 -2.25
CA ASP A 53 2.52 17.18 -1.17
C ASP A 53 2.29 16.50 0.19
N ASN A 54 2.26 15.16 0.23
CA ASN A 54 1.98 14.39 1.44
C ASN A 54 3.26 13.78 2.03
N GLY A 55 3.60 14.15 3.27
CA GLY A 55 4.75 13.58 3.98
C GLY A 55 4.68 12.05 4.14
N LEU A 56 3.49 11.46 4.13
CA LEU A 56 3.30 10.01 4.15
C LEU A 56 3.75 9.35 2.85
N ALA A 57 3.84 10.08 1.73
CA ALA A 57 4.24 9.55 0.42
C ALA A 57 5.76 9.37 0.27
N ALA A 58 6.56 9.87 1.21
CA ALA A 58 8.02 9.82 1.16
C ALA A 58 8.59 8.40 0.98
N TYR A 59 7.85 7.38 1.42
CA TYR A 59 8.25 5.97 1.31
C TYR A 59 7.65 5.23 0.11
N ALA A 60 6.89 5.89 -0.77
CA ALA A 60 6.33 5.27 -1.96
C ALA A 60 7.40 4.66 -2.90
N PRO A 61 8.57 5.30 -3.13
CA PRO A 61 9.64 4.69 -3.93
C PRO A 61 10.21 3.41 -3.31
N LEU A 62 10.27 3.32 -1.97
CA LEU A 62 10.69 2.09 -1.28
C LEU A 62 9.68 0.98 -1.54
N PHE A 63 8.39 1.25 -1.31
CA PHE A 63 7.31 0.29 -1.56
C PHE A 63 7.33 -0.22 -3.00
N ALA A 64 7.31 0.68 -3.98
CA ALA A 64 7.27 0.32 -5.39
C ALA A 64 8.50 -0.51 -5.82
N THR A 65 9.68 -0.21 -5.27
CA THR A 65 10.89 -0.98 -5.56
C THR A 65 10.80 -2.39 -4.97
N LEU A 66 10.36 -2.52 -3.72
CA LEU A 66 10.19 -3.83 -3.09
C LEU A 66 9.10 -4.67 -3.77
N GLU A 67 8.05 -4.03 -4.28
CA GLU A 67 6.97 -4.68 -5.04
C GLU A 67 7.50 -5.20 -6.37
N ALA A 68 8.26 -4.38 -7.11
CA ALA A 68 8.91 -4.78 -8.35
C ALA A 68 9.94 -5.91 -8.14
N MET A 69 10.53 -6.00 -6.95
CA MET A 69 11.42 -7.10 -6.55
C MET A 69 10.66 -8.36 -6.07
N GLY A 70 9.34 -8.28 -5.88
CA GLY A 70 8.49 -9.39 -5.43
C GLY A 70 8.62 -9.74 -3.94
N ILE A 71 9.23 -8.86 -3.14
CA ILE A 71 9.55 -9.12 -1.72
C ILE A 71 8.83 -8.19 -0.74
N GLU A 72 8.04 -7.24 -1.24
CA GLU A 72 7.35 -6.22 -0.42
C GLU A 72 6.59 -6.81 0.76
N LYS A 73 5.65 -7.73 0.53
CA LYS A 73 4.85 -8.36 1.60
C LYS A 73 5.69 -9.07 2.67
N GLN A 74 6.85 -9.62 2.31
CA GLN A 74 7.71 -10.35 3.24
C GLN A 74 8.52 -9.40 4.14
N ILE A 75 8.78 -8.18 3.66
CA ILE A 75 9.64 -7.21 4.34
C ILE A 75 8.90 -6.01 4.90
N ARG A 76 7.59 -5.93 4.61
CA ARG A 76 6.70 -4.84 5.02
C ARG A 76 6.78 -4.54 6.51
N ASP A 77 6.65 -5.57 7.35
CA ASP A 77 6.75 -5.44 8.82
C ASP A 77 8.11 -4.89 9.26
N SER A 78 9.20 -5.27 8.59
CA SER A 78 10.54 -4.75 8.89
C SER A 78 10.67 -3.28 8.51
N ALA A 79 10.01 -2.84 7.44
CA ALA A 79 9.96 -1.43 7.03
C ALA A 79 9.13 -0.61 8.03
N TYR A 80 7.95 -1.10 8.41
CA TYR A 80 7.12 -0.51 9.47
C TYR A 80 7.89 -0.37 10.78
N ASN A 81 8.53 -1.45 11.24
CA ASN A 81 9.29 -1.42 12.49
C ASN A 81 10.49 -0.45 12.41
N ALA A 82 11.16 -0.37 11.25
CA ALA A 82 12.24 0.59 11.04
C ALA A 82 11.74 2.04 11.19
N ILE A 83 10.66 2.39 10.49
CA ILE A 83 10.16 3.76 10.41
C ILE A 83 9.42 4.16 11.70
N ILE A 84 8.44 3.36 12.12
CA ILE A 84 7.52 3.73 13.21
C ILE A 84 8.16 3.44 14.58
N THR A 85 8.75 2.25 14.77
CA THR A 85 9.25 1.84 16.09
C THR A 85 10.67 2.34 16.35
N ARG A 86 11.55 2.25 15.35
CA ARG A 86 12.98 2.60 15.50
C ARG A 86 13.33 4.00 15.02
N ASN A 87 12.34 4.75 14.50
CA ASN A 87 12.52 6.11 13.97
C ASN A 87 13.68 6.22 12.96
N VAL A 88 13.84 5.18 12.13
CA VAL A 88 14.83 5.14 11.06
C VAL A 88 14.22 5.78 9.84
N ASP A 89 14.76 6.93 9.47
CA ASP A 89 14.44 7.59 8.22
C ASP A 89 14.99 6.78 7.02
N LEU A 90 14.13 6.01 6.36
CA LEU A 90 14.47 5.25 5.15
C LEU A 90 14.47 6.08 3.85
N THR A 91 14.23 7.39 3.94
CA THR A 91 14.42 8.32 2.79
C THR A 91 15.88 8.70 2.62
N ASP A 92 16.64 8.70 3.72
CA ASP A 92 18.09 8.87 3.73
C ASP A 92 18.80 7.63 3.15
N GLU A 93 19.63 7.85 2.14
CA GLU A 93 20.28 6.78 1.38
C GLU A 93 21.18 5.90 2.26
N LYS A 94 21.90 6.49 3.22
CA LYS A 94 22.82 5.75 4.08
C LYS A 94 22.05 4.84 5.04
N LYS A 95 20.97 5.36 5.65
CA LYS A 95 20.08 4.58 6.52
C LYS A 95 19.35 3.49 5.74
N LEU A 96 18.86 3.81 4.54
CA LEU A 96 18.23 2.85 3.63
C LEU A 96 19.18 1.70 3.31
N ASN A 97 20.40 1.99 2.85
CA ASN A 97 21.40 0.96 2.52
C ASN A 97 21.72 0.07 3.72
N GLY A 98 21.85 0.66 4.91
CA GLY A 98 22.04 -0.11 6.15
C GLY A 98 20.85 -1.01 6.49
N TRP A 99 19.62 -0.54 6.28
CA TRP A 99 18.41 -1.35 6.46
C TRP A 99 18.30 -2.46 5.42
N LEU A 100 18.61 -2.21 4.14
CA LEU A 100 18.60 -3.22 3.08
C LEU A 100 19.54 -4.39 3.43
N VAL A 101 20.79 -4.09 3.82
CA VAL A 101 21.77 -5.11 4.22
C VAL A 101 21.27 -5.92 5.43
N LYS A 102 20.72 -5.27 6.46
CA LYS A 102 20.16 -5.96 7.63
C LYS A 102 19.02 -6.92 7.29
N ASN A 103 18.32 -6.67 6.19
CA ASN A 103 17.22 -7.49 5.69
C ASN A 103 17.65 -8.44 4.56
N ASN A 104 18.96 -8.63 4.36
CA ASN A 104 19.52 -9.48 3.30
C ASN A 104 19.10 -9.07 1.88
N ILE A 105 18.87 -7.78 1.66
CA ILE A 105 18.56 -7.22 0.34
C ILE A 105 19.84 -6.65 -0.28
N ASP A 106 20.19 -7.11 -1.47
CA ASP A 106 21.35 -6.60 -2.22
C ASP A 106 21.10 -5.14 -2.65
N VAL A 107 21.98 -4.24 -2.21
CA VAL A 107 21.86 -2.79 -2.42
C VAL A 107 21.96 -2.42 -3.90
N VAL A 108 22.87 -3.07 -4.65
CA VAL A 108 23.08 -2.77 -6.07
C VAL A 108 21.86 -3.19 -6.88
N LYS A 109 21.32 -4.37 -6.60
CA LYS A 109 20.10 -4.89 -7.19
C LYS A 109 18.92 -4.00 -6.85
N PHE A 110 18.74 -3.63 -5.58
CA PHE A 110 17.67 -2.71 -5.15
C PHE A 110 17.72 -1.39 -5.94
N ASN A 111 18.89 -0.75 -6.01
CA ASN A 111 19.04 0.52 -6.74
C ASN A 111 18.81 0.36 -8.25
N THR A 112 19.18 -0.78 -8.83
CA THR A 112 18.88 -1.09 -10.23
C THR A 112 17.37 -1.18 -10.47
N PHE A 113 16.64 -1.90 -9.60
CA PHE A 113 15.18 -1.98 -9.67
C PHE A 113 14.52 -0.61 -9.46
N ARG A 114 15.00 0.18 -8.50
CA ARG A 114 14.47 1.51 -8.17
C ARG A 114 14.49 2.47 -9.37
N LEU A 115 15.47 2.33 -10.26
CA LEU A 115 15.59 3.14 -11.48
C LEU A 115 14.80 2.59 -12.68
N SER A 116 14.23 1.40 -12.55
CA SER A 116 13.56 0.70 -13.66
C SER A 116 12.29 1.42 -14.12
N LYS A 117 11.91 1.16 -15.38
CA LYS A 117 10.65 1.65 -15.93
C LYS A 117 9.44 1.13 -15.14
N ALA A 118 9.48 -0.12 -14.69
CA ALA A 118 8.41 -0.73 -13.90
C ALA A 118 8.13 0.04 -12.60
N VAL A 119 9.18 0.46 -11.87
CA VAL A 119 9.00 1.25 -10.64
C VAL A 119 8.43 2.64 -10.96
N LYS A 120 8.88 3.29 -12.03
CA LYS A 120 8.34 4.60 -12.46
C LYS A 120 6.86 4.51 -12.83
N GLU A 121 6.49 3.50 -13.61
CA GLU A 121 5.09 3.24 -13.98
C GLU A 121 4.24 2.94 -12.75
N ARG A 122 4.76 2.15 -11.82
CA ARG A 122 4.06 1.82 -10.58
C ARG A 122 3.83 3.04 -9.69
N LEU A 123 4.84 3.90 -9.52
CA LEU A 123 4.69 5.17 -8.80
C LEU A 123 3.64 6.07 -9.45
N SER A 124 3.67 6.19 -10.78
CA SER A 124 2.68 6.96 -11.52
C SER A 124 1.26 6.40 -11.37
N GLU A 125 1.10 5.08 -11.34
CA GLU A 125 -0.19 4.42 -11.11
C GLU A 125 -0.71 4.71 -9.70
N MET A 126 0.13 4.56 -8.67
CA MET A 126 -0.25 4.86 -7.29
C MET A 126 -0.62 6.33 -7.11
N ALA A 127 0.13 7.25 -7.74
CA ALA A 127 -0.17 8.68 -7.70
C ALA A 127 -1.50 9.00 -8.39
N ALA A 128 -1.76 8.40 -9.56
CA ALA A 128 -3.02 8.57 -10.28
C ALA A 128 -4.22 8.05 -9.47
N ILE A 129 -4.08 6.89 -8.79
CA ILE A 129 -5.13 6.37 -7.89
C ILE A 129 -5.33 7.33 -6.72
N THR A 130 -4.25 7.72 -6.03
CA THR A 130 -4.30 8.61 -4.86
C THR A 130 -5.02 9.92 -5.20
N ALA A 131 -4.65 10.55 -6.31
CA ALA A 131 -5.25 11.80 -6.77
C ALA A 131 -6.71 11.64 -7.23
N TYR A 132 -7.02 10.58 -7.98
CA TYR A 132 -8.38 10.34 -8.50
C TYR A 132 -9.41 10.15 -7.37
N TYR A 133 -9.02 9.50 -6.27
CA TYR A 133 -9.88 9.24 -5.13
C TYR A 133 -9.72 10.23 -3.97
N ASP A 134 -8.98 11.34 -4.17
CA ASP A 134 -8.74 12.39 -3.17
C ASP A 134 -8.21 11.82 -1.82
N ILE A 135 -7.25 10.90 -1.90
CA ILE A 135 -6.71 10.21 -0.73
C ILE A 135 -5.61 11.06 -0.09
N ASN A 136 -5.93 11.68 1.04
CA ASN A 136 -5.00 12.52 1.82
C ASN A 136 -4.58 11.91 3.17
N ALA A 137 -5.14 10.75 3.53
CA ALA A 137 -4.88 10.05 4.79
C ALA A 137 -4.66 8.55 4.53
N THR A 138 -4.11 7.84 5.52
CA THR A 138 -3.93 6.38 5.48
C THR A 138 -4.21 5.77 6.88
N PRO A 139 -4.71 4.52 6.96
CA PRO A 139 -5.11 3.67 5.83
C PRO A 139 -6.46 4.12 5.26
N MET A 140 -6.60 4.03 3.94
CA MET A 140 -7.87 4.21 3.23
C MET A 140 -8.13 3.00 2.35
N PHE A 141 -9.39 2.62 2.15
CA PHE A 141 -9.76 1.45 1.37
C PHE A 141 -10.67 1.85 0.21
N ILE A 142 -10.28 1.43 -1.00
CA ILE A 142 -11.05 1.65 -2.24
C ILE A 142 -11.70 0.33 -2.64
N ILE A 143 -13.04 0.29 -2.68
CA ILE A 143 -13.82 -0.91 -2.97
C ILE A 143 -14.60 -0.69 -4.27
N ASN A 144 -14.57 -1.69 -5.17
CA ASN A 144 -15.24 -1.67 -6.48
C ASN A 144 -15.01 -0.39 -7.29
N LYS A 145 -13.79 0.17 -7.21
CA LYS A 145 -13.40 1.43 -7.89
C LYS A 145 -14.29 2.64 -7.56
N ARG A 146 -15.03 2.59 -6.45
CA ARG A 146 -16.13 3.52 -6.18
C ARG A 146 -16.15 3.99 -4.74
N TYR A 147 -16.17 3.04 -3.81
CA TYR A 147 -16.29 3.35 -2.41
C TYR A 147 -14.93 3.64 -1.82
N VAL A 148 -14.80 4.77 -1.14
CA VAL A 148 -13.60 5.14 -0.38
C VAL A 148 -14.00 5.15 1.09
N VAL A 149 -13.43 4.25 1.88
CA VAL A 149 -13.77 4.10 3.30
C VAL A 149 -12.52 4.08 4.17
N ALA A 150 -12.60 4.73 5.33
CA ALA A 150 -11.65 4.58 6.42
C ALA A 150 -12.21 3.60 7.45
N GLN A 151 -11.32 3.02 8.26
CA GLN A 151 -11.76 2.24 9.42
C GLN A 151 -12.39 3.18 10.46
N ASP A 152 -13.72 3.07 10.63
CA ASP A 152 -14.53 3.88 11.54
C ASP A 152 -15.04 3.10 12.75
N ARG A 153 -14.59 1.84 12.90
CA ARG A 153 -15.05 0.87 13.91
C ARG A 153 -14.00 -0.21 14.14
N GLU A 154 -14.26 -1.11 15.09
CA GLU A 154 -13.43 -2.30 15.31
C GLU A 154 -13.27 -3.13 14.05
N PHE A 155 -12.07 -3.70 13.85
CA PHE A 155 -11.70 -4.35 12.60
C PHE A 155 -12.71 -5.41 12.12
N PRO A 156 -13.27 -6.31 12.96
CA PRO A 156 -14.25 -7.28 12.50
C PRO A 156 -15.52 -6.66 11.89
N ALA A 157 -16.04 -5.59 12.51
CA ALA A 157 -17.20 -4.87 11.99
C ALA A 157 -16.85 -4.06 10.73
N PHE A 158 -15.63 -3.54 10.64
CA PHE A 158 -15.13 -2.84 9.46
C PHE A 158 -14.94 -3.80 8.28
N ALA A 159 -14.33 -4.96 8.51
CA ALA A 159 -14.17 -6.03 7.54
C ALA A 159 -15.51 -6.49 6.97
N GLN A 160 -16.54 -6.62 7.83
CA GLN A 160 -17.90 -6.94 7.39
C GLN A 160 -18.46 -5.86 6.45
N ARG A 161 -18.29 -4.57 6.80
CA ARG A 161 -18.68 -3.45 5.92
C ARG A 161 -17.97 -3.51 4.56
N ILE A 162 -16.66 -3.80 4.54
CA ILE A 162 -15.92 -3.95 3.27
C ILE A 162 -16.53 -5.07 2.41
N ARG A 163 -16.95 -6.20 3.00
CA ARG A 163 -17.60 -7.29 2.25
C ARG A 163 -18.94 -6.86 1.67
N GLU A 164 -19.76 -6.17 2.45
CA GLU A 164 -21.05 -5.67 2.00
C GLU A 164 -20.88 -4.75 0.78
N LEU A 165 -19.94 -3.80 0.87
CA LEU A 165 -19.60 -2.92 -0.25
C LEU A 165 -19.04 -3.67 -1.47
N LEU A 166 -18.31 -4.76 -1.26
CA LEU A 166 -17.79 -5.60 -2.33
C LEU A 166 -18.93 -6.35 -3.06
N GLU A 167 -20.02 -6.66 -2.36
CA GLU A 167 -21.18 -7.41 -2.89
C GLU A 167 -22.29 -6.53 -3.48
N GLU A 168 -22.35 -5.24 -3.15
CA GLU A 168 -23.40 -4.30 -3.58
C GLU A 168 -23.53 -4.09 -5.11
N ASP A 169 -22.57 -4.57 -5.91
CA ASP A 169 -22.58 -4.47 -7.38
C ASP A 169 -22.84 -5.84 -8.09
N LYS A 170 -23.48 -6.81 -7.41
CA LYS A 170 -24.05 -8.02 -8.04
C LYS A 170 -25.40 -7.78 -8.70
#